data_AF-A0A7W5Q586-F1
#
_entry.id   AF-A0A7W5Q586-F1
#
_cell.length_a   1.000
_cell.length_b   1.000
_cell.length_c   1.000
_cell.angle_alpha   90.00
_cell.angle_beta   90.00
_cell.angle_gamma   90.00
#
_symmetry.space_group_name_H-M   'P 1'
#
loop_
_entity.id
_entity.type
_entity.pdbx_description
1 polymer ?
#
loop_
_entity_poly.entity_id
_entity_poly.type
_entity_poly.pdbx_seq_one_letter_code
_entity_poly.pdbx_strand_id
1 'polypeptide(L)'
;MSVKASVSISDQQDSFARKLVEDGRFASLSAVVQRGLELVREETELKDAELAVLRALLADRRAGEFLTIKESQSRIEEMLSAKKAGYGL
;
A
#
# COMPACT_ATOMS: atom_id res chain seq x y z
N MET A 1 14.04 -1.93 23.47
CA MET A 1 13.26 -2.17 24.70
C MET A 1 12.06 -3.04 24.34
N SER A 2 11.79 -4.14 25.05
CA SER A 2 10.58 -4.95 24.84
C SER A 2 9.63 -4.80 26.02
N VAL A 3 8.33 -4.72 25.73
CA VAL A 3 7.27 -4.67 26.75
C VAL A 3 6.65 -6.06 26.84
N LYS A 4 6.47 -6.57 28.07
CA LYS A 4 5.74 -7.83 28.29
C LYS A 4 4.25 -7.53 28.25
N ALA A 5 3.55 -8.11 27.29
CA ALA A 5 2.09 -8.05 27.18
C ALA A 5 1.51 -9.46 27.33
N SER A 6 0.42 -9.58 28.09
CA SER A 6 -0.36 -10.81 28.15
C SER A 6 -1.51 -10.69 27.16
N VAL A 7 -1.56 -11.57 26.16
CA VAL A 7 -2.56 -11.59 25.10
C VAL A 7 -3.16 -12.98 24.95
N SER A 8 -4.45 -13.04 24.66
CA SER A 8 -5.12 -14.28 24.32
C SER A 8 -4.99 -14.55 22.82
N ILE A 9 -4.62 -15.78 22.46
CA ILE A 9 -4.59 -16.29 21.09
C ILE A 9 -5.39 -17.59 21.02
N SER A 10 -5.82 -17.99 19.84
CA SER A 10 -6.52 -19.27 19.68
C SER A 10 -5.56 -20.45 19.82
N ASP A 11 -6.10 -21.62 20.18
CA ASP A 11 -5.31 -22.87 20.25
C ASP A 11 -4.63 -23.19 18.91
N GLN A 12 -5.27 -22.83 17.79
CA GLN A 12 -4.71 -22.98 16.46
C GLN A 12 -3.49 -22.06 16.24
N GLN A 13 -3.55 -20.82 16.74
CA GLN A 13 -2.43 -19.87 16.66
C GLN A 13 -1.27 -20.31 17.57
N ASP A 14 -1.57 -20.79 18.78
CA ASP A 14 -0.55 -21.30 19.71
C ASP A 14 0.16 -22.53 19.12
N SER A 15 -0.58 -23.53 18.65
CA SER A 15 -0.01 -24.74 18.04
C SER A 15 0.83 -24.43 16.80
N PHE A 16 0.36 -23.53 15.93
CA PHE A 16 1.13 -23.07 14.77
C PHE A 16 2.43 -22.38 15.18
N ALA A 17 2.37 -21.44 16.13
CA ALA A 17 3.53 -20.68 16.57
C ALA A 17 4.56 -21.57 17.30
N ARG A 18 4.12 -22.57 18.08
CA ARG A 18 5.00 -23.58 18.68
C ARG A 18 5.72 -24.41 17.63
N LYS A 19 5.00 -24.91 16.62
CA LYS A 19 5.61 -25.67 15.53
C LYS A 19 6.70 -24.88 14.80
N LEU A 20 6.49 -23.58 14.58
CA LEU A 20 7.51 -22.72 13.97
C LEU A 20 8.78 -22.59 14.82
N VAL A 21 8.66 -22.66 16.15
CA VAL A 21 9.80 -22.65 17.07
C VAL A 21 10.49 -24.02 17.10
N GLU A 22 9.72 -25.10 17.15
CA GLU A 22 10.22 -26.48 17.09
C GLU A 22 10.99 -26.76 15.79
N ASP A 23 10.49 -26.24 14.66
CA ASP A 23 11.15 -26.31 13.35
C ASP A 23 12.41 -25.40 13.26
N GLY A 24 12.75 -24.68 14.34
CA GLY A 24 13.90 -23.78 14.39
C GLY A 24 13.77 -22.50 13.56
N ARG A 25 12.57 -22.19 13.04
CA ARG A 25 12.33 -20.99 12.22
C ARG A 25 12.32 -19.71 13.04
N PHE A 26 11.93 -19.81 14.32
CA PHE A 26 11.93 -18.70 15.27
C PHE A 26 12.53 -19.14 16.61
N ALA A 27 13.22 -18.21 17.27
CA ALA A 27 13.88 -18.48 18.55
C ALA A 27 12.90 -18.61 19.74
N SER A 28 11.67 -18.11 19.62
CA SER A 28 10.66 -18.18 20.68
C SER A 28 9.26 -17.85 20.15
N LEU A 29 8.23 -18.17 20.95
CA LEU A 29 6.84 -17.78 20.69
C LEU A 29 6.69 -16.24 20.57
N SER A 30 7.37 -15.49 21.44
CA SER A 30 7.36 -14.02 21.38
C SER A 30 7.93 -13.48 20.07
N ALA A 31 8.95 -14.12 19.50
CA ALA A 31 9.50 -13.72 18.21
C ALA A 31 8.50 -13.92 17.06
N VAL A 32 7.69 -14.99 17.11
CA VAL A 32 6.61 -15.23 16.14
C VAL A 32 5.56 -14.13 16.23
N VAL A 33 5.09 -13.82 17.45
CA VAL A 33 4.08 -12.76 17.68
C VAL A 33 4.60 -11.40 17.25
N GLN A 34 5.86 -11.08 17.57
CA GLN A 34 6.49 -9.83 17.15
C GLN A 34 6.56 -9.73 15.62
N ARG A 35 6.94 -10.80 14.91
CA ARG A 35 6.94 -10.79 13.44
C ARG A 35 5.53 -10.61 12.88
N GLY A 36 4.52 -11.25 13.49
CA GLY A 36 3.12 -11.05 13.11
C GLY A 36 2.68 -9.59 13.24
N LEU A 37 3.04 -8.93 14.34
CA LEU A 37 2.73 -7.51 14.54
C LEU A 37 3.45 -6.61 13.53
N GLU A 38 4.71 -6.89 13.21
CA GLU A 38 5.44 -6.15 12.18
C GLU A 38 4.79 -6.28 10.80
N LEU A 39 4.31 -7.48 10.44
CA LEU A 39 3.59 -7.67 9.18
C LEU A 39 2.30 -6.84 9.11
N VAL A 40 1.53 -6.79 10.20
CA VAL A 40 0.31 -5.97 10.28
C VAL A 40 0.64 -4.48 10.21
N ARG A 41 1.74 -4.05 10.85
CA ARG A 41 2.22 -2.66 10.78
C ARG A 41 2.61 -2.29 9.36
N GLU A 42 3.45 -3.10 8.71
CA GLU A 42 3.88 -2.91 7.32
C GLU A 42 2.67 -2.82 6.36
N GLU A 43 1.69 -3.73 6.51
CA GLU A 43 0.46 -3.71 5.70
C GLU A 43 -0.37 -2.45 5.92
N THR A 44 -0.50 -2.01 7.17
CA THR A 44 -1.30 -0.83 7.54
C THR A 44 -0.64 0.45 7.03
N GLU A 45 0.66 0.61 7.24
CA GLU A 45 1.44 1.76 6.78
C GLU A 45 1.40 1.88 5.25
N LEU A 46 1.50 0.76 4.53
CA LEU A 46 1.39 0.74 3.07
C LEU A 46 0.00 1.19 2.60
N LYS A 47 -1.07 0.64 3.19
CA LYS A 47 -2.45 1.04 2.87
C LYS A 47 -2.71 2.51 3.14
N ASP A 48 -2.22 3.03 4.27
CA ASP A 48 -2.37 4.43 4.63
C ASP A 48 -1.62 5.36 3.66
N ALA A 49 -0.40 4.97 3.25
CA ALA A 49 0.37 5.70 2.25
C ALA A 49 -0.34 5.73 0.89
N GLU A 50 -0.85 4.59 0.42
CA GLU A 50 -1.61 4.50 -0.84
C GLU A 50 -2.88 5.36 -0.79
N LEU A 51 -3.62 5.31 0.31
CA LEU A 51 -4.82 6.15 0.51
C LEU A 51 -4.47 7.64 0.55
N ALA A 52 -3.35 8.01 1.17
CA ALA A 52 -2.90 9.40 1.19
C ALA A 52 -2.59 9.91 -0.23
N VAL A 53 -1.87 9.11 -1.03
CA VAL A 53 -1.57 9.43 -2.44
C VAL A 53 -2.85 9.55 -3.27
N LEU A 54 -3.79 8.62 -3.11
CA LEU A 54 -5.06 8.66 -3.83
C LEU A 54 -5.88 9.91 -3.46
N ARG A 55 -5.94 10.26 -2.16
CA ARG A 55 -6.62 11.48 -1.70
C ARG A 55 -6.00 12.73 -2.29
N ALA A 56 -4.67 12.82 -2.34
CA ALA A 56 -3.96 13.93 -2.96
C ALA A 56 -4.29 14.04 -4.46
N LEU A 57 -4.21 12.93 -5.21
CA LEU A 57 -4.57 12.89 -6.64
C LEU A 57 -6.01 13.37 -6.90
N LEU A 58 -6.96 12.93 -6.06
CA LEU A 58 -8.36 13.35 -6.19
C LEU A 58 -8.56 14.83 -5.83
N ALA A 59 -7.83 15.35 -4.84
CA ALA A 59 -7.85 16.76 -4.48
C ALA A 59 -7.30 17.63 -5.63
N ASP A 60 -6.14 17.25 -6.19
CA ASP A 60 -5.53 17.92 -7.34
C ASP A 60 -6.45 17.90 -8.55
N ARG A 61 -7.05 16.73 -8.84
CA ARG A 61 -8.01 16.60 -9.94
C ARG A 61 -9.25 17.45 -9.76
N ARG A 62 -9.74 17.60 -8.52
CA ARG A 62 -10.91 18.43 -8.18
C ARG A 62 -10.60 19.92 -8.26
N ALA A 63 -9.38 20.33 -7.95
CA ALA A 63 -8.95 21.72 -8.05
C ALA A 63 -8.78 22.18 -9.50
N GLY A 64 -8.50 21.25 -10.43
CA GLY A 64 -8.41 21.53 -11.86
C GLY A 64 -9.77 21.69 -12.57
N GLU A 65 -9.73 22.31 -13.74
CA GLU A 65 -10.90 22.46 -14.62
C GLU A 65 -11.45 21.09 -15.05
N PHE A 66 -12.77 20.95 -15.09
CA PHE A 66 -13.44 19.82 -15.71
C PHE A 66 -13.76 20.17 -17.16
N LEU A 67 -13.21 19.37 -18.07
CA LEU A 67 -13.46 19.50 -19.50
C LEU A 67 -14.58 18.57 -19.93
N THR A 68 -15.36 19.01 -20.91
CA THR A 68 -16.24 18.11 -21.65
C THR A 68 -15.41 17.12 -22.47
N ILE A 69 -16.05 16.03 -22.90
CA ILE A 69 -15.41 15.01 -23.76
C ILE A 69 -14.89 15.66 -25.05
N LYS A 70 -15.65 16.57 -25.66
CA LYS A 70 -15.28 17.24 -26.91
C LYS A 70 -14.05 18.14 -26.75
N GLU A 71 -14.01 18.93 -25.68
CA GLU A 71 -12.85 19.77 -25.36
C GLU A 71 -11.61 18.93 -25.07
N SER A 72 -11.78 17.84 -24.31
CA SER A 72 -10.70 16.89 -24.02
C SER A 72 -10.11 16.28 -25.29
N GLN A 73 -10.97 15.83 -26.22
CA GLN A 73 -10.56 15.25 -27.50
C GLN A 73 -9.75 16.24 -28.34
N SER A 74 -10.24 17.48 -28.51
CA SER A 74 -9.53 18.53 -29.27
C SER A 74 -8.14 18.80 -28.67
N ARG A 75 -8.05 19.00 -27.36
CA ARG A 75 -6.77 19.26 -26.68
C ARG A 75 -5.78 18.10 -26.82
N ILE A 76 -6.27 16.86 -26.78
CA ILE A 76 -5.43 15.66 -26.97
C ILE A 76 -4.93 15.59 -28.41
N GLU A 77 -5.78 15.82 -29.42
CA GLU A 77 -5.39 15.81 -30.83
C GLU A 77 -4.37 16.90 -31.15
N GLU A 78 -4.55 18.10 -30.61
CA GLU A 78 -3.60 19.21 -30.72
C GLU A 78 -2.24 18.85 -30.10
N MET A 79 -2.24 18.30 -28.88
CA MET A 79 -1.02 17.85 -28.19
C MET A 79 -0.29 16.76 -29.00
N LEU A 80 -1.03 15.78 -29.53
CA LEU A 80 -0.45 14.71 -30.34
C LEU A 80 0.13 15.23 -31.66
N SER A 81 -0.57 16.15 -32.32
CA SER A 81 -0.11 16.78 -33.56
C SER A 81 1.16 17.59 -33.32
N ALA A 82 1.21 18.37 -32.25
CA ALA A 82 2.41 19.11 -31.84
C ALA A 82 3.59 18.18 -31.55
N LYS A 83 3.36 17.04 -30.87
CA LYS A 83 4.41 16.03 -30.64
C LYS A 83 4.90 15.40 -31.95
N LYS A 84 4.01 15.02 -32.86
CA LYS A 84 4.39 14.44 -34.16
C LYS A 84 5.25 15.39 -34.98
N ALA A 85 4.85 16.66 -35.07
CA ALA A 85 5.63 17.70 -35.73
C ALA A 85 7.03 17.85 -35.09
N GLY A 86 7.12 17.79 -33.76
CA GLY A 86 8.40 17.81 -33.04
C GLY A 86 9.31 16.60 -33.31
N TYR A 87 8.73 15.46 -33.69
CA TYR A 87 9.46 14.27 -34.13
C TYR A 87 9.64 14.16 -35.66
N GLY A 88 9.16 15.15 -36.43
CA GLY A 88 9.24 15.16 -37.89
C GLY A 88 8.34 14.13 -38.60
N LEU A 89 7.25 13.70 -37.94
CA LEU A 89 6.23 12.78 -38.44
C LEU A 89 5.00 13.49 -38.98
#